data_AF-A0A536UT46-F1
#
_entry.id   AF-A0A536UT46-F1
#
_cell.length_a   1.000
_cell.length_b   1.000
_cell.length_c   1.000
_cell.angle_alpha   90.00
_cell.angle_beta   90.00
_cell.angle_gamma   90.00
#
_symmetry.space_group_name_H-M   'P 1'
#
loop_
_entity.id
_entity.type
_entity.pdbx_description
1 polymer ?
#
loop_
_entity_poly.entity_id
_entity_poly.type
_entity_poly.pdbx_seq_one_letter_code
_entity_poly.pdbx_strand_id
1 'polypeptide(L)'
;MIDADSANAGGLPTAEDAPDKKDVGRNGTYLVMRQLRQDVRSFWQFVHRQTGGNSAEADKLASAFVGRTRAGDPLVPMQEQAIPGIGPDPEQIRQNQFTFAKDPMGEGCPFGAHVHRQNPRNTDYPGRPTGVAKLITMLGFGPGGFRDDLMSPVRFHRILRRGREYGPELLPENALVPGPPNDPERGLQFICLNANILRQFEFLQNAWTMNTKFSGLTDESDPLVGNREAIPGCRSTANFTIPKEAGLCSRISGLPQFITVRGGAYFFLQGIRALRYFAGAGTP
;
A
#
# COMPACT_ATOMS: atom_id res chain seq x y z
N MET A 1 26.66 3.56 -13.93
CA MET A 1 28.09 3.49 -13.54
C MET A 1 28.86 4.44 -14.44
N ILE A 2 29.99 4.95 -13.98
CA ILE A 2 30.93 5.76 -14.76
C ILE A 2 32.36 5.26 -14.53
N ASP A 3 33.30 5.64 -15.38
CA ASP A 3 34.70 5.21 -15.25
C ASP A 3 35.36 5.89 -14.04
N ALA A 4 36.25 5.17 -13.35
CA ALA A 4 36.84 5.64 -12.09
C ALA A 4 37.77 6.84 -12.23
N ASP A 5 38.30 7.06 -13.43
CA ASP A 5 39.16 8.18 -13.82
C ASP A 5 38.37 9.43 -14.28
N SER A 6 37.04 9.34 -14.34
CA SER A 6 36.19 10.49 -14.68
C SER A 6 36.44 11.67 -13.73
N ALA A 7 36.53 12.88 -14.29
CA ALA A 7 36.74 14.10 -13.52
C ALA A 7 35.66 14.24 -12.44
N ASN A 8 36.05 14.63 -11.21
CA ASN A 8 35.17 14.78 -10.05
C ASN A 8 34.55 13.46 -9.50
N ALA A 9 34.95 12.28 -9.99
CA ALA A 9 34.40 11.00 -9.54
C ALA A 9 34.92 10.51 -8.17
N GLY A 10 35.90 11.21 -7.57
CA GLY A 10 36.51 10.85 -6.28
C GLY A 10 35.52 10.80 -5.09
N GLY A 11 34.41 11.54 -5.18
CA GLY A 11 33.35 11.52 -4.16
C GLY A 11 32.36 10.35 -4.28
N LEU A 12 32.42 9.58 -5.36
CA LEU A 12 31.50 8.47 -5.62
C LEU A 12 32.02 7.14 -5.04
N PRO A 13 31.13 6.30 -4.50
CA PRO A 13 31.50 4.95 -4.11
C PRO A 13 31.85 4.11 -5.34
N THR A 14 32.73 3.12 -5.16
CA THR A 14 33.01 2.11 -6.17
C THR A 14 31.79 1.19 -6.35
N ALA A 15 31.50 0.77 -7.58
CA ALA A 15 30.42 -0.17 -7.86
C ALA A 15 30.79 -1.58 -7.38
N GLU A 16 29.89 -2.24 -6.67
CA GLU A 16 30.12 -3.59 -6.13
C GLU A 16 30.27 -4.63 -7.26
N ASP A 17 29.48 -4.51 -8.33
CA ASP A 17 29.46 -5.45 -9.46
C ASP A 17 30.51 -5.12 -10.55
N ALA A 18 31.13 -3.94 -10.48
CA ALA A 18 32.19 -3.50 -11.40
C ALA A 18 33.20 -2.64 -10.64
N PRO A 19 34.19 -3.27 -9.96
CA PRO A 19 35.10 -2.57 -9.04
C PRO A 19 35.99 -1.50 -9.70
N ASP A 20 36.12 -1.54 -11.02
CA ASP A 20 36.80 -0.55 -11.86
C ASP A 20 35.94 0.70 -12.15
N LYS A 21 34.66 0.71 -11.74
CA LYS A 21 33.70 1.78 -12.00
C LYS A 21 33.18 2.44 -10.72
N LYS A 22 32.62 3.63 -10.89
CA LYS A 22 31.92 4.38 -9.84
C LYS A 22 30.41 4.23 -9.95
N ASP A 23 29.77 4.10 -8.80
CA ASP A 23 28.34 3.90 -8.68
C ASP A 23 27.60 5.22 -8.44
N VAL A 24 27.00 5.73 -9.52
CA VAL A 24 26.11 6.91 -9.51
C VAL A 24 24.69 6.59 -9.02
N GLY A 25 24.35 5.30 -8.89
CA GLY A 25 23.06 4.81 -8.40
C GLY A 25 23.04 4.55 -6.88
N ARG A 26 24.21 4.43 -6.24
CA ARG A 26 24.31 4.17 -4.80
C ARG A 26 23.56 5.22 -3.98
N ASN A 27 22.78 4.76 -3.00
CA ASN A 27 21.91 5.59 -2.16
C ASN A 27 20.85 6.39 -2.96
N GLY A 28 20.61 6.03 -4.22
CA GLY A 28 19.45 6.49 -4.96
C GLY A 28 18.21 5.64 -4.68
N THR A 29 17.07 6.10 -5.15
CA THR A 29 15.79 5.39 -5.04
C THR A 29 14.94 5.68 -6.26
N TYR A 30 14.13 4.72 -6.67
CA TYR A 30 13.08 4.95 -7.64
C TYR A 30 11.93 5.71 -7.01
N LEU A 31 11.40 6.71 -7.71
CA LEU A 31 10.19 7.42 -7.35
C LEU A 31 9.11 7.10 -8.37
N VAL A 32 7.98 6.62 -7.89
CA VAL A 32 6.76 6.46 -8.69
C VAL A 32 5.83 7.61 -8.37
N MET A 33 5.39 8.32 -9.40
CA MET A 33 4.37 9.37 -9.28
C MET A 33 3.14 8.99 -10.09
N ARG A 34 1.95 9.09 -9.49
CA ARG A 34 0.65 8.93 -10.16
C ARG A 34 -0.28 10.06 -9.73
N GLN A 35 -0.90 10.73 -10.69
CA GLN A 35 -2.02 11.63 -10.40
C GLN A 35 -3.31 10.79 -10.38
N LEU A 36 -3.91 10.65 -9.21
CA LEU A 36 -5.11 9.87 -8.97
C LEU A 36 -6.28 10.82 -8.70
N ARG A 37 -7.17 11.01 -9.68
CA ARG A 37 -8.41 11.77 -9.49
C ARG A 37 -9.37 10.92 -8.65
N GLN A 38 -9.98 11.50 -7.62
CA GLN A 38 -10.94 10.82 -6.76
C GLN A 38 -12.32 11.44 -6.90
N ASP A 39 -13.30 10.62 -7.28
CA ASP A 39 -14.70 10.99 -7.27
C ASP A 39 -15.30 10.75 -5.88
N VAL A 40 -14.98 11.67 -4.97
CA VAL A 40 -15.42 11.65 -3.57
C VAL A 40 -16.95 11.70 -3.46
N ARG A 41 -17.61 12.42 -4.39
CA ARG A 41 -19.06 12.52 -4.44
C ARG A 41 -19.70 11.18 -4.74
N SER A 42 -19.30 10.55 -5.85
CA SER A 42 -19.81 9.23 -6.23
C SER A 42 -19.51 8.17 -5.18
N PHE A 43 -18.36 8.25 -4.50
CA PHE A 43 -18.02 7.36 -3.38
C PHE A 43 -19.05 7.45 -2.26
N TRP A 44 -19.27 8.65 -1.70
CA TRP A 44 -20.18 8.81 -0.56
C TRP A 44 -21.63 8.53 -0.92
N GLN A 45 -22.08 8.96 -2.10
CA GLN A 45 -23.42 8.63 -2.58
C GLN A 45 -23.60 7.12 -2.78
N PHE A 46 -22.57 6.41 -3.26
CA PHE A 46 -22.63 4.96 -3.41
C PHE A 46 -22.77 4.26 -2.06
N VAL A 47 -21.88 4.52 -1.09
CA VAL A 47 -21.94 3.85 0.22
C VAL A 47 -23.23 4.19 0.98
N HIS A 48 -23.72 5.43 0.85
CA HIS A 48 -24.98 5.85 1.46
C HIS A 48 -26.20 5.15 0.84
N ARG A 49 -26.20 4.93 -0.48
CA ARG A 49 -27.27 4.16 -1.14
C ARG A 49 -27.23 2.68 -0.75
N GLN A 50 -26.04 2.08 -0.71
CA GLN A 50 -25.87 0.66 -0.34
C GLN A 50 -26.30 0.37 1.10
N THR A 51 -26.31 1.37 1.96
CA THR A 51 -26.67 1.27 3.38
C THR A 51 -28.08 1.79 3.68
N GLY A 52 -28.93 1.88 2.64
CA GLY A 52 -30.34 2.21 2.80
C GLY A 52 -30.60 3.61 3.34
N GLY A 53 -29.66 4.54 3.17
CA GLY A 53 -29.83 5.91 3.66
C GLY A 53 -29.14 6.22 4.99
N ASN A 54 -28.49 5.25 5.62
CA ASN A 54 -27.96 5.41 6.97
C ASN A 54 -26.50 5.87 6.97
N SER A 55 -26.23 7.10 7.41
CA SER A 55 -24.88 7.69 7.42
C SER A 55 -23.89 6.93 8.32
N ALA A 56 -24.33 6.38 9.46
CA ALA A 56 -23.44 5.63 10.35
C ALA A 56 -23.01 4.29 9.74
N GLU A 57 -23.93 3.60 9.05
CA GLU A 57 -23.60 2.38 8.32
C GLU A 57 -22.78 2.69 7.05
N ALA A 58 -23.02 3.84 6.40
CA ALA A 58 -22.20 4.31 5.29
C ALA A 58 -20.74 4.52 5.70
N ASP A 59 -20.49 5.13 6.87
CA ASP A 59 -19.15 5.31 7.43
C ASP A 59 -18.48 3.96 7.76
N LYS A 60 -19.23 2.98 8.28
CA LYS A 60 -18.72 1.61 8.50
C LYS A 60 -18.35 0.93 7.19
N LEU A 61 -19.19 1.05 6.16
CA LEU A 61 -18.92 0.46 4.84
C LEU A 61 -17.72 1.13 4.16
N ALA A 62 -17.61 2.46 4.22
CA ALA A 62 -16.44 3.19 3.74
C ALA A 62 -15.16 2.75 4.47
N SER A 63 -15.26 2.58 5.80
CA SER A 63 -14.16 2.06 6.61
C SER A 63 -13.77 0.65 6.20
N ALA A 64 -14.74 -0.23 5.88
CA ALA A 64 -14.49 -1.58 5.38
C ALA A 64 -13.80 -1.60 4.01
N PHE A 65 -14.13 -0.67 3.10
CA PHE A 65 -13.43 -0.54 1.81
C PHE A 65 -11.95 -0.16 1.99
N VAL A 66 -11.66 0.73 2.94
CA VAL A 66 -10.28 1.15 3.26
C VAL A 66 -9.55 0.10 4.10
N GLY A 67 -10.25 -0.52 5.06
CA GLY A 67 -9.75 -1.34 6.17
C GLY A 67 -9.28 -0.52 7.39
N ARG A 68 -9.72 0.73 7.50
CA ARG A 68 -9.46 1.65 8.63
C ARG A 68 -10.61 2.62 8.82
N THR A 69 -10.77 3.14 10.03
CA THR A 69 -11.67 4.27 10.30
C THR A 69 -11.13 5.57 9.67
N ARG A 70 -11.97 6.61 9.57
CA ARG A 70 -11.53 7.95 9.13
C ARG A 70 -10.48 8.58 10.05
N ALA A 71 -10.46 8.21 11.33
CA ALA A 71 -9.44 8.61 12.30
C ALA A 71 -8.13 7.81 12.15
N GLY A 72 -8.09 6.82 11.25
CA GLY A 72 -6.91 6.01 10.95
C GLY A 72 -6.79 4.73 11.79
N ASP A 73 -7.70 4.48 12.72
CA ASP A 73 -7.66 3.28 13.57
C ASP A 73 -7.96 2.01 12.75
N PRO A 74 -7.29 0.88 13.05
CA PRO A 74 -7.56 -0.37 12.37
C PRO A 74 -8.93 -0.95 12.76
N LEU A 75 -9.50 -1.76 11.86
CA LEU A 75 -10.76 -2.47 12.13
C LEU A 75 -10.58 -3.78 12.92
N VAL A 76 -9.35 -4.10 13.29
CA VAL A 76 -8.97 -5.32 14.01
C VAL A 76 -8.32 -4.95 15.33
N PRO A 77 -8.45 -5.80 16.36
CA PRO A 77 -7.84 -5.53 17.65
C PRO A 77 -6.32 -5.49 17.56
N MET A 78 -5.73 -4.62 18.37
CA MET A 78 -4.29 -4.59 18.55
C MET A 78 -3.80 -5.90 19.17
N GLN A 79 -2.55 -6.25 18.87
CA GLN A 79 -1.82 -7.29 19.57
C GLN A 79 -1.00 -6.68 20.72
N GLU A 80 -0.67 -7.51 21.70
CA GLU A 80 0.15 -7.10 22.85
C GLU A 80 1.63 -7.06 22.50
N GLN A 81 2.08 -7.97 21.63
CA GLN A 81 3.47 -8.06 21.22
C GLN A 81 3.85 -6.90 20.30
N ALA A 82 4.91 -6.19 20.67
CA ALA A 82 5.47 -5.11 19.86
C ALA A 82 5.88 -5.60 18.47
N ILE A 83 5.55 -4.81 17.44
CA ILE A 83 5.99 -5.05 16.06
C ILE A 83 7.18 -4.14 15.78
N PRO A 84 8.36 -4.67 15.44
CA PRO A 84 9.51 -3.80 15.25
C PRO A 84 9.36 -2.90 14.03
N GLY A 85 9.87 -1.68 14.15
CA GLY A 85 9.63 -0.58 13.21
C GLY A 85 8.44 0.31 13.59
N ILE A 86 7.58 -0.12 14.53
CA ILE A 86 6.65 0.78 15.23
C ILE A 86 7.43 1.46 16.36
N GLY A 87 7.44 2.79 16.36
CA GLY A 87 8.10 3.58 17.41
C GLY A 87 7.34 3.53 18.75
N PRO A 88 7.89 4.16 19.80
CA PRO A 88 7.24 4.24 21.12
C PRO A 88 6.03 5.21 21.14
N ASP A 89 5.75 5.88 20.03
CA ASP A 89 4.65 6.83 19.91
C ASP A 89 3.29 6.13 20.09
N PRO A 90 2.45 6.54 21.07
CA PRO A 90 1.19 5.87 21.36
C PRO A 90 0.21 5.84 20.19
N GLU A 91 0.21 6.86 19.34
CA GLU A 91 -0.65 6.90 18.15
C GLU A 91 -0.20 5.88 17.10
N GLN A 92 1.11 5.80 16.82
CA GLN A 92 1.66 4.76 15.94
C GLN A 92 1.37 3.34 16.44
N ILE A 93 1.50 3.12 17.75
CA ILE A 93 1.18 1.82 18.38
C ILE A 93 -0.31 1.51 18.16
N ARG A 94 -1.20 2.44 18.51
CA ARG A 94 -2.65 2.30 18.33
C ARG A 94 -3.03 1.97 16.89
N GLN A 95 -2.43 2.68 15.93
CA GLN A 95 -2.78 2.57 14.52
C GLN A 95 -2.11 1.41 13.78
N ASN A 96 -1.02 0.83 14.29
CA ASN A 96 -0.25 -0.16 13.52
C ASN A 96 0.11 -1.46 14.24
N GLN A 97 -0.09 -1.60 15.56
CA GLN A 97 0.29 -2.82 16.29
C GLN A 97 -0.72 -3.96 16.11
N PHE A 98 -0.84 -4.49 14.89
CA PHE A 98 -1.70 -5.65 14.54
C PHE A 98 -1.12 -6.45 13.36
N THR A 99 -1.52 -7.70 13.17
CA THR A 99 -1.00 -8.60 12.12
C THR A 99 -2.09 -9.36 11.35
N PHE A 100 -3.37 -9.02 11.55
CA PHE A 100 -4.56 -9.78 11.10
C PHE A 100 -4.67 -11.21 11.67
N ALA A 101 -3.71 -11.69 12.47
CA ALA A 101 -3.76 -13.02 13.09
C ALA A 101 -4.98 -13.23 14.01
N LYS A 102 -5.49 -12.15 14.62
CA LYS A 102 -6.71 -12.13 15.44
C LYS A 102 -8.00 -11.98 14.61
N ASP A 103 -7.90 -11.93 13.28
CA ASP A 103 -9.01 -11.82 12.32
C ASP A 103 -8.78 -12.77 11.13
N PRO A 104 -8.63 -14.09 11.35
CA PRO A 104 -8.26 -15.03 10.30
C PRO A 104 -9.33 -15.19 9.22
N MET A 105 -10.60 -14.90 9.54
CA MET A 105 -11.73 -15.00 8.63
C MET A 105 -12.05 -13.67 7.92
N GLY A 106 -11.35 -12.58 8.25
CA GLY A 106 -11.55 -11.26 7.65
C GLY A 106 -12.89 -10.64 8.00
N GLU A 107 -13.44 -10.97 9.17
CA GLU A 107 -14.73 -10.48 9.66
C GLU A 107 -14.63 -9.05 10.19
N GLY A 108 -13.49 -8.70 10.78
CA GLY A 108 -13.19 -7.32 11.21
C GLY A 108 -12.74 -6.45 10.05
N CYS A 109 -11.68 -6.88 9.35
CA CYS A 109 -11.13 -6.20 8.18
C CYS A 109 -11.23 -7.10 6.94
N PRO A 110 -12.20 -6.87 6.05
CA PRO A 110 -12.41 -7.73 4.88
C PRO A 110 -11.14 -7.95 4.06
N PHE A 111 -10.96 -9.16 3.52
CA PHE A 111 -9.81 -9.49 2.66
C PHE A 111 -9.69 -8.56 1.45
N GLY A 112 -10.83 -8.06 0.97
CA GLY A 112 -10.88 -7.14 -0.17
C GLY A 112 -10.43 -5.72 0.18
N ALA A 113 -10.35 -5.35 1.46
CA ALA A 113 -10.08 -3.99 1.91
C ALA A 113 -8.74 -3.49 1.39
N HIS A 114 -8.65 -2.20 1.08
CA HIS A 114 -7.48 -1.59 0.46
C HIS A 114 -6.20 -1.89 1.26
N VAL A 115 -6.17 -1.63 2.56
CA VAL A 115 -4.97 -1.86 3.38
C VAL A 115 -4.62 -3.36 3.52
N HIS A 116 -5.62 -4.24 3.51
CA HIS A 116 -5.43 -5.70 3.57
C HIS A 116 -4.79 -6.20 2.28
N ARG A 117 -5.20 -5.66 1.12
CA ARG A 117 -4.55 -5.95 -0.17
C ARG A 117 -3.15 -5.35 -0.28
N GLN A 118 -2.96 -4.07 0.10
CA GLN A 118 -1.67 -3.39 -0.02
C GLN A 118 -0.60 -3.95 0.93
N ASN A 119 -1.02 -4.46 2.08
CA ASN A 119 -0.16 -5.10 3.05
C ASN A 119 -0.98 -6.15 3.79
N PRO A 120 -0.99 -7.40 3.30
CA PRO A 120 -1.70 -8.51 3.95
C PRO A 120 -1.16 -8.83 5.34
N ARG A 121 -0.03 -8.21 5.70
CA ARG A 121 0.79 -8.48 6.87
C ARG A 121 1.18 -9.95 6.93
N ASN A 122 2.06 -10.22 7.86
CA ASN A 122 2.36 -11.54 8.38
C ASN A 122 3.00 -11.32 9.75
N THR A 123 3.30 -12.38 10.48
CA THR A 123 4.16 -12.31 11.65
C THR A 123 5.54 -11.85 11.18
N ASP A 124 5.80 -10.54 11.31
CA ASP A 124 7.10 -9.96 11.03
C ASP A 124 8.05 -10.44 12.14
N TYR A 125 8.89 -11.44 11.86
CA TYR A 125 10.04 -11.80 12.71
C TYR A 125 11.31 -11.06 12.27
N PRO A 126 11.57 -9.85 12.74
CA PRO A 126 12.83 -9.21 12.45
C PRO A 126 13.92 -9.84 13.33
N GLY A 127 15.03 -10.18 12.69
CA GLY A 127 16.26 -10.61 13.36
C GLY A 127 16.53 -12.09 13.21
N ARG A 128 17.80 -12.42 12.92
CA ARG A 128 18.30 -13.78 13.02
C ARG A 128 18.37 -14.10 14.52
N PRO A 129 17.68 -15.13 15.04
CA PRO A 129 17.83 -15.50 16.45
C PRO A 129 19.31 -15.80 16.72
N THR A 130 19.87 -15.22 17.78
CA THR A 130 21.25 -15.44 18.22
C THR A 130 21.29 -16.21 19.54
N GLY A 131 22.35 -17.00 19.75
CA GLY A 131 22.54 -17.74 21.01
C GLY A 131 21.46 -18.80 21.28
N VAL A 132 21.02 -18.89 22.54
CA VAL A 132 20.06 -19.91 23.02
C VAL A 132 18.71 -19.83 22.31
N ALA A 133 18.27 -18.62 21.92
CA ALA A 133 17.03 -18.42 21.16
C ALA A 133 17.07 -19.13 19.78
N LYS A 134 18.24 -19.22 19.14
CA LYS A 134 18.42 -19.98 17.90
C LYS A 134 18.24 -21.49 18.12
N LEU A 135 18.69 -21.99 19.27
CA LEU A 135 18.62 -23.41 19.60
C LEU A 135 17.17 -23.83 19.90
N ILE A 136 16.45 -23.03 20.71
CA ILE A 136 15.02 -23.22 21.02
C ILE A 136 14.19 -23.21 19.72
N THR A 137 14.47 -22.25 18.83
CA THR A 137 13.80 -22.14 17.54
C THR A 137 14.14 -23.30 16.59
N MET A 138 15.41 -23.75 16.53
CA MET A 138 15.81 -24.91 15.72
C MET A 138 15.15 -26.22 16.17
N LEU A 139 14.84 -26.33 17.46
CA LEU A 139 14.19 -27.52 18.05
C LEU A 139 12.66 -27.47 17.96
N GLY A 140 12.07 -26.43 17.35
CA GLY A 140 10.62 -26.31 17.17
C GLY A 140 9.85 -25.82 18.40
N PHE A 141 10.55 -25.34 19.43
CA PHE A 141 9.96 -24.83 20.69
C PHE A 141 9.94 -23.29 20.75
N GLY A 142 10.33 -22.61 19.68
CA GLY A 142 10.31 -21.15 19.56
C GLY A 142 9.11 -20.66 18.74
N PRO A 143 8.69 -19.39 18.91
CA PRO A 143 7.75 -18.76 17.99
C PRO A 143 8.31 -18.84 16.55
N GLY A 144 7.46 -19.17 15.57
CA GLY A 144 7.83 -19.61 14.21
C GLY A 144 9.10 -18.96 13.65
N GLY A 145 10.14 -19.75 13.46
CA GLY A 145 11.50 -19.26 13.25
C GLY A 145 11.79 -18.75 11.84
N PHE A 146 13.05 -18.36 11.58
CA PHE A 146 13.61 -18.06 10.24
C PHE A 146 13.30 -19.13 9.16
N ARG A 147 12.94 -20.36 9.56
CA ARG A 147 12.48 -21.43 8.66
C ARG A 147 10.96 -21.42 8.39
N ASP A 148 10.15 -20.87 9.30
CA ASP A 148 8.73 -20.53 9.09
C ASP A 148 8.56 -19.12 8.46
N ASP A 149 9.56 -18.25 8.61
CA ASP A 149 9.71 -16.92 8.00
C ASP A 149 10.69 -16.93 6.82
N LEU A 150 10.66 -17.98 5.98
CA LEU A 150 11.61 -18.08 4.86
C LEU A 150 11.36 -17.07 3.74
N MET A 151 10.16 -16.52 3.63
CA MET A 151 9.82 -15.47 2.70
C MET A 151 8.51 -14.87 3.20
N SER A 152 8.52 -13.88 4.09
CA SER A 152 7.40 -12.93 4.03
C SER A 152 7.46 -12.28 2.65
N PRO A 153 6.61 -12.64 1.66
CA PRO A 153 6.66 -11.97 0.37
C PRO A 153 6.47 -10.47 0.60
N VAL A 154 5.63 -10.15 1.59
CA VAL A 154 5.28 -8.80 2.04
C VAL A 154 6.47 -7.90 2.35
N ARG A 155 7.58 -8.42 2.91
CA ARG A 155 8.75 -7.59 3.19
C ARG A 155 9.39 -7.01 1.94
N PHE A 156 9.47 -7.79 0.87
CA PHE A 156 10.08 -7.36 -0.39
C PHE A 156 9.20 -6.38 -1.18
N HIS A 157 7.92 -6.28 -0.80
CA HIS A 157 6.92 -5.46 -1.49
C HIS A 157 6.63 -4.14 -0.77
N ARG A 158 7.34 -3.82 0.34
CA ARG A 158 7.12 -2.58 1.10
C ARG A 158 7.48 -1.35 0.28
N ILE A 159 6.66 -0.30 0.38
CA ILE A 159 6.90 1.00 -0.27
C ILE A 159 6.83 2.13 0.76
N LEU A 160 7.61 3.19 0.55
CA LEU A 160 7.48 4.41 1.33
C LEU A 160 6.59 5.39 0.58
N ARG A 161 5.38 5.65 1.09
CA ARG A 161 4.43 6.59 0.47
C ARG A 161 4.67 8.02 0.98
N ARG A 162 4.72 8.99 0.07
CA ARG A 162 4.87 10.43 0.33
C ARG A 162 3.84 11.25 -0.45
N GLY A 163 2.67 10.67 -0.68
CA GLY A 163 1.60 11.31 -1.43
C GLY A 163 1.07 12.59 -0.78
N ARG A 164 0.38 13.39 -1.60
CA ARG A 164 -0.24 14.66 -1.22
C ARG A 164 -1.60 14.79 -1.89
N GLU A 165 -2.58 15.27 -1.15
CA GLU A 165 -3.89 15.59 -1.72
C GLU A 165 -3.79 16.83 -2.62
N TYR A 166 -4.67 16.90 -3.63
CA TYR A 166 -4.84 18.08 -4.46
C TYR A 166 -6.33 18.37 -4.64
N GLY A 167 -6.64 19.63 -4.90
CA GLY A 167 -8.01 20.11 -4.98
C GLY A 167 -8.63 20.39 -3.60
N PRO A 168 -9.82 21.00 -3.57
CA PRO A 168 -10.49 21.33 -2.33
C PRO A 168 -11.12 20.08 -1.68
N GLU A 169 -11.05 20.05 -0.35
CA GLU A 169 -11.69 19.01 0.46
C GLU A 169 -13.22 19.00 0.26
N LEU A 170 -13.79 17.80 0.24
CA LEU A 170 -15.23 17.59 0.19
C LEU A 170 -15.63 16.63 1.32
N LEU A 171 -16.25 17.19 2.36
CA LEU A 171 -16.76 16.43 3.49
C LEU A 171 -17.92 15.51 3.07
N PRO A 172 -18.11 14.35 3.75
CA PRO A 172 -19.13 13.37 3.36
C PRO A 172 -20.54 13.95 3.31
N GLU A 173 -20.93 14.76 4.28
CA GLU A 173 -22.24 15.43 4.32
C GLU A 173 -22.48 16.31 3.08
N ASN A 174 -21.43 16.99 2.59
CA ASN A 174 -21.48 17.83 1.40
C ASN A 174 -21.39 17.03 0.10
N ALA A 175 -20.95 15.77 0.17
CA ALA A 175 -20.89 14.85 -0.96
C ALA A 175 -22.27 14.23 -1.29
N LEU A 176 -23.22 14.24 -0.35
CA LEU A 176 -24.53 13.63 -0.57
C LEU A 176 -25.47 14.47 -1.45
N VAL A 177 -25.25 15.78 -1.52
CA VAL A 177 -26.02 16.68 -2.39
C VAL A 177 -25.49 16.66 -3.84
N PRO A 178 -26.28 17.07 -4.84
CA PRO A 178 -25.77 17.30 -6.19
C PRO A 178 -24.60 18.29 -6.20
N GLY A 179 -23.57 18.00 -7.00
CA GLY A 179 -22.42 18.89 -7.13
C GLY A 179 -22.75 20.17 -7.89
N PRO A 180 -21.97 21.24 -7.71
CA PRO A 180 -22.10 22.44 -8.53
C PRO A 180 -21.74 22.12 -10.00
N PRO A 181 -22.20 22.92 -10.99
CA PRO A 181 -21.92 22.68 -12.41
C PRO A 181 -20.43 22.53 -12.75
N ASN A 182 -19.56 23.19 -11.99
CA ASN A 182 -18.11 23.10 -12.10
C ASN A 182 -17.51 22.52 -10.79
N ASP A 183 -17.88 21.29 -10.43
CA ASP A 183 -17.32 20.61 -9.25
C ASP A 183 -15.80 20.48 -9.41
N PRO A 184 -14.98 21.13 -8.56
CA PRO A 184 -13.54 21.17 -8.75
C PRO A 184 -12.91 19.78 -8.63
N GLU A 185 -11.93 19.51 -9.49
CA GLU A 185 -11.18 18.25 -9.42
C GLU A 185 -10.43 18.14 -8.09
N ARG A 186 -10.47 16.93 -7.53
CA ARG A 186 -9.77 16.57 -6.31
C ARG A 186 -9.18 15.17 -6.42
N GLY A 187 -8.16 14.89 -5.61
CA GLY A 187 -7.58 13.57 -5.55
C GLY A 187 -6.23 13.52 -4.86
N LEU A 188 -5.42 12.55 -5.24
CA LEU A 188 -4.13 12.27 -4.63
C LEU A 188 -3.02 12.31 -5.69
N GLN A 189 -2.02 13.15 -5.47
CA GLN A 189 -0.69 12.97 -6.06
C GLN A 189 -0.02 11.84 -5.29
N PHE A 190 -0.20 10.62 -5.78
CA PHE A 190 0.44 9.45 -5.19
C PHE A 190 1.93 9.48 -5.53
N ILE A 191 2.75 9.45 -4.49
CA ILE A 191 4.20 9.38 -4.60
C ILE A 191 4.67 8.22 -3.74
N CYS A 192 5.45 7.31 -4.28
CA CYS A 192 6.13 6.31 -3.48
C CYS A 192 7.59 6.13 -3.88
N LEU A 193 8.41 5.75 -2.89
CA LEU A 193 9.83 5.47 -3.04
C LEU A 193 10.09 3.98 -2.94
N ASN A 194 10.91 3.48 -3.86
CA ASN A 194 11.20 2.06 -4.06
C ASN A 194 12.70 1.84 -4.28
N ALA A 195 13.20 0.70 -3.84
CA ALA A 195 14.51 0.19 -4.24
C ALA A 195 14.42 -0.61 -5.56
N ASN A 196 13.27 -1.24 -5.83
CA ASN A 196 13.01 -2.00 -7.04
C ASN A 196 11.52 -1.88 -7.42
N ILE A 197 11.21 -1.13 -8.48
CA ILE A 197 9.83 -0.87 -8.92
C ILE A 197 9.06 -2.17 -9.20
N LEU A 198 9.70 -3.12 -9.89
CA LEU A 198 9.08 -4.38 -10.30
C LEU A 198 8.65 -5.22 -9.09
N ARG A 199 9.54 -5.34 -8.10
CA ARG A 199 9.26 -6.11 -6.87
C ARG A 199 8.39 -5.34 -5.89
N GLN A 200 8.23 -4.03 -6.02
CA GLN A 200 7.51 -3.22 -5.05
C GLN A 200 6.23 -2.67 -5.67
N PHE A 201 6.25 -1.46 -6.21
CA PHE A 201 5.05 -0.79 -6.72
C PHE A 201 4.27 -1.63 -7.75
N GLU A 202 4.94 -2.19 -8.77
CA GLU A 202 4.26 -2.98 -9.80
C GLU A 202 3.70 -4.29 -9.26
N PHE A 203 4.42 -4.91 -8.31
CA PHE A 203 3.92 -6.11 -7.66
C PHE A 203 2.66 -5.82 -6.84
N LEU A 204 2.68 -4.78 -5.99
CA LEU A 204 1.52 -4.36 -5.22
C LEU A 204 0.32 -4.08 -6.14
N GLN A 205 0.57 -3.34 -7.22
CA GLN A 205 -0.48 -2.91 -8.12
C GLN A 205 -1.09 -4.06 -8.92
N ASN A 206 -0.25 -4.94 -9.49
CA ASN A 206 -0.71 -6.03 -10.34
C ASN A 206 -1.16 -7.26 -9.53
N ALA A 207 -0.30 -7.75 -8.63
CA ALA A 207 -0.49 -9.04 -7.98
C ALA A 207 -1.50 -9.00 -6.82
N TRP A 208 -1.65 -7.86 -6.14
CA TRP A 208 -2.53 -7.75 -4.97
C TRP A 208 -3.72 -6.83 -5.19
N THR A 209 -3.49 -5.69 -5.84
CA THR A 209 -4.54 -4.67 -5.99
C THR A 209 -5.49 -5.01 -7.14
N MET A 210 -4.95 -5.27 -8.34
CA MET A 210 -5.74 -5.59 -9.54
C MET A 210 -6.13 -7.06 -9.65
N ASN A 211 -5.41 -7.96 -8.98
CA ASN A 211 -5.66 -9.39 -9.09
C ASN A 211 -7.07 -9.74 -8.60
N THR A 212 -7.79 -10.47 -9.44
CA THR A 212 -9.16 -10.93 -9.19
C THR A 212 -9.23 -12.12 -8.23
N LYS A 213 -8.07 -12.75 -7.96
CA LYS A 213 -7.92 -13.84 -6.99
C LYS A 213 -6.99 -13.39 -5.87
N PHE A 214 -7.53 -13.21 -4.67
CA PHE A 214 -6.77 -12.74 -3.51
C PHE A 214 -7.35 -13.29 -2.22
N SER A 215 -6.55 -13.97 -1.40
CA SER A 215 -6.96 -14.52 -0.09
C SER A 215 -8.32 -15.25 -0.11
N GLY A 216 -8.53 -16.11 -1.12
CA GLY A 216 -9.78 -16.86 -1.29
C GLY A 216 -10.92 -16.12 -2.00
N LEU A 217 -10.79 -14.81 -2.22
CA LEU A 217 -11.73 -14.04 -3.05
C LEU A 217 -11.55 -14.38 -4.53
N THR A 218 -12.65 -14.31 -5.27
CA THR A 218 -12.70 -14.49 -6.72
C THR A 218 -13.54 -13.38 -7.34
N ASP A 219 -13.16 -12.95 -8.55
CA ASP A 219 -13.87 -11.93 -9.32
C ASP A 219 -14.02 -10.60 -8.56
N GLU A 220 -13.03 -10.26 -7.73
CA GLU A 220 -12.97 -9.02 -6.95
C GLU A 220 -11.57 -8.42 -7.01
N SER A 221 -11.50 -7.12 -7.26
CA SER A 221 -10.26 -6.34 -7.11
C SER A 221 -10.47 -5.22 -6.09
N ASP A 222 -9.40 -4.55 -5.67
CA ASP A 222 -9.45 -3.48 -4.67
C ASP A 222 -10.65 -2.52 -4.86
N PRO A 223 -11.45 -2.24 -3.82
CA PRO A 223 -12.69 -1.48 -3.95
C PRO A 223 -12.48 -0.02 -4.38
N LEU A 224 -11.30 0.56 -4.14
CA LEU A 224 -11.01 1.97 -4.38
C LEU A 224 -10.26 2.19 -5.69
N VAL A 225 -9.17 1.45 -5.87
CA VAL A 225 -8.24 1.63 -7.00
C VAL A 225 -8.38 0.55 -8.08
N GLY A 226 -9.20 -0.48 -7.85
CA GLY A 226 -9.59 -1.50 -8.82
C GLY A 226 -10.04 -0.89 -10.15
N ASN A 227 -9.64 -1.47 -11.28
CA ASN A 227 -10.21 -1.10 -12.57
C ASN A 227 -11.63 -1.69 -12.71
N ARG A 228 -12.59 -0.83 -13.02
CA ARG A 228 -14.01 -1.16 -13.23
C ARG A 228 -14.44 -1.09 -14.70
N GLU A 229 -13.52 -0.76 -15.61
CA GLU A 229 -13.80 -0.85 -17.04
C GLU A 229 -13.94 -2.31 -17.48
N ALA A 230 -14.94 -2.57 -18.32
CA ALA A 230 -15.17 -3.90 -18.86
C ALA A 230 -14.07 -4.27 -19.86
N ILE A 231 -13.31 -5.31 -19.55
CA ILE A 231 -12.31 -5.88 -20.46
C ILE A 231 -12.94 -7.10 -21.14
N PRO A 232 -13.01 -7.14 -22.49
CA PRO A 232 -13.58 -8.27 -23.21
C PRO A 232 -12.93 -9.60 -22.80
N GLY A 233 -13.76 -10.60 -22.46
CA GLY A 233 -13.30 -11.91 -22.02
C GLY A 233 -12.89 -12.01 -20.54
N CYS A 234 -12.91 -10.90 -19.79
CA CYS A 234 -12.66 -10.88 -18.35
C CYS A 234 -13.97 -10.78 -17.55
N ARG A 235 -14.00 -11.37 -16.36
CA ARG A 235 -15.12 -11.24 -15.43
C ARG A 235 -15.11 -9.85 -14.78
N SER A 236 -16.32 -9.35 -14.46
CA SER A 236 -16.47 -8.09 -13.73
C SER A 236 -15.89 -8.21 -12.32
N THR A 237 -15.18 -7.17 -11.90
CA THR A 237 -14.60 -7.04 -10.55
C THR A 237 -15.38 -6.11 -9.65
N ALA A 238 -16.59 -5.69 -10.06
CA ALA A 238 -17.41 -4.69 -9.38
C ALA A 238 -18.13 -5.20 -8.11
N ASN A 239 -17.58 -6.23 -7.47
CA ASN A 239 -18.09 -6.80 -6.23
C ASN A 239 -17.11 -6.57 -5.08
N PHE A 240 -17.63 -6.56 -3.86
CA PHE A 240 -16.85 -6.51 -2.63
C PHE A 240 -17.53 -7.39 -1.57
N THR A 241 -16.83 -8.43 -1.13
CA THR A 241 -17.33 -9.38 -0.13
C THR A 241 -16.87 -9.00 1.28
N ILE A 242 -17.83 -8.98 2.22
CA ILE A 242 -17.65 -8.77 3.66
C ILE A 242 -18.02 -10.07 4.37
N PRO A 243 -17.04 -10.82 4.90
CA PRO A 243 -17.28 -11.99 5.75
C PRO A 243 -18.13 -11.64 6.99
N LYS A 244 -18.88 -12.62 7.49
CA LYS A 244 -19.67 -12.51 8.72
C LYS A 244 -19.47 -13.75 9.57
N GLU A 245 -19.35 -13.56 10.88
CA GLU A 245 -19.15 -14.63 11.89
C GLU A 245 -20.22 -15.74 11.80
N ALA A 246 -21.47 -15.35 11.56
CA ALA A 246 -22.58 -16.28 11.39
C ALA A 246 -23.37 -15.96 10.11
N GLY A 247 -23.39 -16.92 9.19
CA GLY A 247 -24.23 -16.89 7.99
C GLY A 247 -23.49 -16.57 6.69
N LEU A 248 -24.25 -16.14 5.69
CA LEU A 248 -23.71 -15.83 4.37
C LEU A 248 -22.94 -14.50 4.39
N CYS A 249 -21.78 -14.47 3.72
CA CYS A 249 -21.05 -13.23 3.51
C CYS A 249 -21.96 -12.17 2.87
N SER A 250 -21.84 -10.93 3.32
CA SER A 250 -22.48 -9.82 2.61
C SER A 250 -21.67 -9.49 1.37
N ARG A 251 -22.36 -9.21 0.26
CA ARG A 251 -21.72 -8.78 -0.98
C ARG A 251 -22.30 -7.44 -1.41
N ILE A 252 -21.42 -6.47 -1.58
CA ILE A 252 -21.73 -5.21 -2.24
C ILE A 252 -21.44 -5.39 -3.73
N SER A 253 -22.40 -5.04 -4.57
CA SER A 253 -22.29 -5.19 -6.02
C SER A 253 -22.45 -3.84 -6.73
N GLY A 254 -21.92 -3.78 -7.94
CA GLY A 254 -22.00 -2.60 -8.79
C GLY A 254 -21.08 -1.46 -8.34
N LEU A 255 -19.90 -1.79 -7.78
CA LEU A 255 -18.89 -0.79 -7.45
C LEU A 255 -18.51 0.01 -8.70
N PRO A 256 -18.70 1.35 -8.72
CA PRO A 256 -18.23 2.21 -9.81
C PRO A 256 -16.73 2.51 -9.68
N GLN A 257 -16.17 3.16 -10.69
CA GLN A 257 -14.79 3.65 -10.65
C GLN A 257 -14.69 4.91 -9.77
N PHE A 258 -14.20 4.79 -8.54
CA PHE A 258 -14.02 5.94 -7.65
C PHE A 258 -12.72 6.71 -7.92
N ILE A 259 -11.66 6.00 -8.27
CA ILE A 259 -10.33 6.58 -8.48
C ILE A 259 -9.90 6.37 -9.92
N THR A 260 -9.52 7.44 -10.61
CA THR A 260 -9.05 7.39 -12.01
C THR A 260 -7.61 7.85 -12.09
N VAL A 261 -6.73 7.03 -12.68
CA VAL A 261 -5.36 7.46 -13.00
C VAL A 261 -5.40 8.46 -14.15
N ARG A 262 -4.94 9.69 -13.92
CA ARG A 262 -4.85 10.75 -14.94
C ARG A 262 -3.52 10.75 -15.68
N GLY A 263 -2.48 10.25 -15.02
CA GLY A 263 -1.15 10.17 -15.56
C GLY A 263 -0.14 9.76 -14.50
N GLY A 264 1.11 9.64 -14.91
CA GLY A 264 2.20 9.36 -13.99
C GLY A 264 3.47 8.95 -14.71
N ALA A 265 4.53 8.79 -13.95
CA ALA A 265 5.85 8.48 -14.46
C ALA A 265 6.70 7.78 -13.39
N TYR A 266 7.75 7.11 -13.89
CA TYR A 266 8.80 6.52 -13.08
C TYR A 266 10.05 7.37 -13.20
N PHE A 267 10.61 7.71 -12.04
CA PHE A 267 11.81 8.52 -11.92
C PHE A 267 12.85 7.76 -11.12
N PHE A 268 14.10 8.17 -11.26
CA PHE A 268 15.17 7.77 -10.38
C PHE A 268 15.71 9.01 -9.67
N LEU A 269 15.62 9.02 -8.34
CA LEU A 269 16.20 10.03 -7.49
C LEU A 269 17.62 9.59 -7.13
N GLN A 270 18.61 10.31 -7.66
CA GLN A 270 20.01 10.02 -7.41
C GLN A 270 20.39 10.39 -5.96
N GLY A 271 21.37 9.69 -5.41
CA GLY A 271 21.95 10.07 -4.12
C GLY A 271 22.66 11.42 -4.19
N ILE A 272 22.79 12.12 -3.04
CA ILE A 272 23.40 13.46 -2.97
C ILE A 272 24.81 13.51 -3.56
N ARG A 273 25.61 12.44 -3.41
CA ARG A 273 26.97 12.36 -3.98
C ARG A 273 26.93 12.35 -5.52
N ALA A 274 26.00 11.62 -6.11
CA ALA A 274 25.80 11.58 -7.55
C ALA A 274 25.27 12.92 -8.10
N LEU A 275 24.35 13.58 -7.37
CA LEU A 275 23.91 14.93 -7.75
C LEU A 275 25.06 15.95 -7.73
N ARG A 276 25.92 15.92 -6.71
CA ARG A 276 27.12 16.78 -6.64
C ARG A 276 28.09 16.50 -7.78
N TYR A 277 28.27 15.22 -8.14
CA TYR A 277 29.07 14.84 -9.29
C TYR A 277 28.52 15.46 -10.59
N PHE A 278 27.23 15.27 -10.88
CA PHE A 278 26.61 15.82 -12.10
C PHE A 278 26.62 17.35 -12.13
N ALA A 279 26.40 18.00 -10.99
CA ALA A 279 26.45 19.46 -10.89
C ALA A 279 27.88 20.00 -11.13
N GLY A 280 28.91 19.33 -10.60
CA GLY A 280 30.31 19.71 -10.80
C GLY A 280 30.90 19.34 -12.16
N ALA A 281 30.33 18.34 -12.84
CA ALA A 281 30.72 17.96 -14.20
C ALA A 281 30.27 18.97 -15.28
N GLY A 282 29.32 19.86 -14.95
CA GLY A 282 28.84 20.92 -15.85
C GLY A 282 29.58 22.25 -15.72
N THR A 283 30.53 22.38 -14.79
CA THR A 283 31.40 23.54 -14.68
C THR A 283 32.61 23.34 -15.61
N PRO A 284 32.80 24.20 -16.64
CA PRO A 284 33.91 24.08 -17.58
C PRO A 284 35.28 24.29 -16.93
#